data_AF-A0A2E6AJ26-F1
#
_entry.id   AF-A0A2E6AJ26-F1
#
_cell.length_a   1.000
_cell.length_b   1.000
_cell.length_c   1.000
_cell.angle_alpha   90.00
_cell.angle_beta   90.00
_cell.angle_gamma   90.00
#
_symmetry.space_group_name_H-M   'P 1'
#
loop_
_entity.id
_entity.type
_entity.pdbx_description
1 polymer ?
#
loop_
_entity_poly.entity_id
_entity_poly.type
_entity_poly.pdbx_seq_one_letter_code
_entity_poly.pdbx_strand_id
1 'polypeptide(L)'
;MSVSDLFPHMRTIVDDLCIIRSMESNHTNHYESTLGMHCGSWDFARPSIGAWISYGLGTVNRNLPSFMVIAPHAPYAGAQTWGSDFLPGCHQGTHITPGPNAIPNIQRRAPSSVLQELELSLLSKTNERHLQQRVTDRALEAQIRSFETAFGMQREAPEAMDLSRESPSVLKLYGIQPGQTSGFAWQCLVARRLAERGVRFIELIDVGSSSNWDAHGNMATHGPLAKNVDQAITALILDLKQRGMLDDTLVVWTTEFGRTPYHEKADHPGREHHHQVFSSWLAGGGVKPGFVHGSSDEYGISVAEDRVHVHDFHATILHLLGLDHEQLTFRHAGRDYRLTDVHGRIVREILA
;
A
#
# COMPACT_ATOMS: atom_id res chain seq x y z
N MET A 1 -14.00 -8.42 -20.53
CA MET A 1 -13.56 -7.24 -19.73
C MET A 1 -12.81 -6.27 -20.64
N SER A 2 -12.97 -4.95 -20.47
CA SER A 2 -12.26 -3.94 -21.27
C SER A 2 -11.11 -3.30 -20.49
N VAL A 3 -9.97 -3.09 -21.16
CA VAL A 3 -8.75 -2.46 -20.60
C VAL A 3 -8.18 -1.47 -21.62
N SER A 4 -7.74 -0.31 -21.14
CA SER A 4 -7.12 0.74 -21.96
C SER A 4 -5.93 0.23 -22.80
N ASP A 5 -5.72 0.82 -23.99
CA ASP A 5 -4.54 0.55 -24.85
C ASP A 5 -3.22 0.97 -24.21
N LEU A 6 -3.27 1.78 -23.15
CA LEU A 6 -2.10 2.15 -22.36
C LEU A 6 -1.51 0.99 -21.54
N PHE A 7 -2.26 -0.09 -21.34
CA PHE A 7 -1.86 -1.23 -20.51
C PHE A 7 -1.81 -2.55 -21.31
N PRO A 8 -0.95 -2.66 -22.34
CA PRO A 8 -0.85 -3.84 -23.18
C PRO A 8 -0.47 -5.12 -22.44
N HIS A 9 0.33 -5.05 -21.38
CA HIS A 9 0.73 -6.22 -20.59
C HIS A 9 -0.41 -6.68 -19.67
N MET A 10 -1.07 -5.75 -18.97
CA MET A 10 -2.16 -6.08 -18.05
C MET A 10 -3.34 -6.77 -18.76
N ARG A 11 -3.55 -6.49 -20.06
CA ARG A 11 -4.53 -7.21 -20.91
C ARG A 11 -4.36 -8.72 -20.90
N THR A 12 -3.15 -9.22 -20.68
CA THR A 12 -2.84 -10.66 -20.71
C THR A 12 -3.25 -11.38 -19.43
N ILE A 13 -3.59 -10.65 -18.36
CA ILE A 13 -3.96 -11.19 -17.05
C ILE A 13 -5.35 -10.75 -16.60
N VAL A 14 -6.20 -10.24 -17.49
CA VAL A 14 -7.54 -9.73 -17.13
C VAL A 14 -8.44 -10.77 -16.48
N ASP A 15 -8.22 -12.05 -16.81
CA ASP A 15 -8.94 -13.17 -16.22
C ASP A 15 -8.56 -13.40 -14.75
N ASP A 16 -7.45 -12.82 -14.27
CA ASP A 16 -7.02 -12.86 -12.87
C ASP A 16 -7.50 -11.63 -12.07
N LEU A 17 -8.10 -10.63 -12.72
CA LEU A 17 -8.47 -9.35 -12.10
C LEU A 17 -9.96 -9.30 -11.75
N CYS A 18 -10.27 -8.66 -10.62
CA CYS A 18 -11.59 -8.16 -10.29
C CYS A 18 -11.59 -6.63 -10.41
N ILE A 19 -12.28 -6.07 -11.41
CA ILE A 19 -12.33 -4.62 -11.64
C ILE A 19 -13.59 -4.04 -11.03
N ILE A 20 -13.45 -3.02 -10.20
CA ILE A 20 -14.55 -2.19 -9.71
C ILE A 20 -14.58 -0.91 -10.55
N ARG A 21 -15.69 -0.63 -11.24
CA ARG A 21 -15.85 0.54 -12.13
C ARG A 21 -16.78 1.62 -11.57
N SER A 22 -17.27 1.38 -10.37
CA SER A 22 -18.25 2.20 -9.65
C SER A 22 -17.68 2.77 -8.35
N MET A 23 -16.35 2.96 -8.30
CA MET A 23 -15.70 3.57 -7.13
C MET A 23 -16.12 5.03 -7.00
N GLU A 24 -16.44 5.48 -5.79
CA GLU A 24 -16.78 6.87 -5.48
C GLU A 24 -16.06 7.32 -4.19
N SER A 25 -15.61 8.57 -4.15
CA SER A 25 -15.06 9.23 -2.96
C SER A 25 -15.71 10.61 -2.74
N ASN A 26 -15.58 11.20 -1.56
CA ASN A 26 -16.24 12.45 -1.21
C ASN A 26 -15.44 13.72 -1.55
N HIS A 27 -14.19 13.57 -2.00
CA HIS A 27 -13.22 14.67 -2.00
C HIS A 27 -12.75 14.97 -3.41
N THR A 28 -12.59 16.25 -3.72
CA THR A 28 -12.17 16.70 -5.05
C THR A 28 -10.69 17.02 -5.12
N ASN A 29 -10.03 17.33 -4.00
CA ASN A 29 -8.62 17.71 -4.01
C ASN A 29 -7.72 16.51 -3.64
N HIS A 30 -6.46 16.57 -4.10
CA HIS A 30 -5.53 15.46 -3.88
C HIS A 30 -5.25 15.19 -2.40
N TYR A 31 -5.07 16.22 -1.57
CA TYR A 31 -4.69 16.02 -0.17
C TYR A 31 -5.76 15.25 0.60
N GLU A 32 -7.01 15.71 0.53
CA GLU A 32 -8.16 15.09 1.19
C GLU A 32 -8.47 13.72 0.62
N SER A 33 -8.42 13.55 -0.70
CA SER A 33 -8.72 12.28 -1.35
C SER A 33 -7.64 11.23 -1.06
N THR A 34 -6.37 11.65 -1.01
CA THR A 34 -5.26 10.80 -0.57
C THR A 34 -5.50 10.31 0.86
N LEU A 35 -5.81 11.20 1.80
CA LEU A 35 -6.12 10.80 3.18
C LEU A 35 -7.41 9.96 3.27
N GLY A 36 -8.40 10.24 2.43
CA GLY A 36 -9.62 9.43 2.33
C GLY A 36 -9.31 7.99 1.93
N MET A 37 -8.46 7.77 0.92
CA MET A 37 -8.07 6.43 0.47
C MET A 37 -7.13 5.72 1.44
N HIS A 38 -6.19 6.42 2.07
CA HIS A 38 -5.23 5.78 2.97
C HIS A 38 -5.73 5.64 4.41
N CYS A 39 -6.53 6.58 4.91
CA CYS A 39 -6.91 6.69 6.32
C CYS A 39 -8.43 6.71 6.56
N GLY A 40 -9.25 6.64 5.50
CA GLY A 40 -10.71 6.64 5.59
C GLY A 40 -11.32 8.01 5.93
N SER A 41 -10.54 9.02 6.28
CA SER A 41 -11.01 10.39 6.52
C SER A 41 -9.82 11.34 6.49
N TRP A 42 -10.07 12.60 6.11
CA TRP A 42 -9.10 13.69 6.19
C TRP A 42 -9.39 14.67 7.34
N ASP A 43 -10.61 14.62 7.91
CA ASP A 43 -11.12 15.64 8.85
C ASP A 43 -10.29 15.73 10.13
N PHE A 44 -9.71 14.60 10.55
CA PHE A 44 -8.76 14.53 11.64
C PHE A 44 -7.71 13.45 11.35
N ALA A 45 -6.54 13.59 11.97
CA ALA A 45 -5.47 12.60 11.81
C ALA A 45 -5.96 11.23 12.28
N ARG A 46 -5.73 10.22 11.46
CA ARG A 46 -6.14 8.84 11.68
C ARG A 46 -5.06 7.87 11.21
N PRO A 47 -5.01 6.67 11.79
CA PRO A 47 -4.12 5.64 11.30
C PRO A 47 -4.47 5.28 9.86
N SER A 48 -3.46 4.95 9.08
CA SER A 48 -3.59 4.43 7.72
C SER A 48 -4.08 2.98 7.70
N ILE A 49 -4.59 2.52 6.55
CA ILE A 49 -5.03 1.13 6.32
C ILE A 49 -3.91 0.12 6.57
N GLY A 50 -2.66 0.46 6.24
CA GLY A 50 -1.51 -0.36 6.57
C GLY A 50 -1.30 -0.49 8.09
N ALA A 51 -1.53 0.59 8.84
CA ALA A 51 -1.51 0.55 10.31
C ALA A 51 -2.68 -0.26 10.88
N TRP A 52 -3.88 -0.20 10.27
CA TRP A 52 -5.04 -1.03 10.67
C TRP A 52 -4.73 -2.51 10.53
N ILE A 53 -4.15 -2.90 9.40
CA ILE A 53 -3.79 -4.29 9.09
C ILE A 53 -2.64 -4.76 9.99
N SER A 54 -1.63 -3.91 10.20
CA SER A 54 -0.56 -4.17 11.15
C SER A 54 -1.09 -4.40 12.57
N TYR A 55 -2.06 -3.61 13.00
CA TYR A 55 -2.71 -3.76 14.32
C TYR A 55 -3.56 -5.01 14.41
N GLY A 56 -4.41 -5.27 13.42
CA GLY A 56 -5.36 -6.38 13.41
C GLY A 56 -4.68 -7.75 13.24
N LEU A 57 -3.66 -7.86 12.38
CA LEU A 57 -3.00 -9.13 12.07
C LEU A 57 -1.64 -9.32 12.78
N GLY A 58 -1.08 -8.27 13.35
CA GLY A 58 0.26 -8.28 13.92
C GLY A 58 1.34 -8.59 12.87
N THR A 59 2.42 -9.24 13.30
CA THR A 59 3.49 -9.70 12.40
C THR A 59 3.79 -11.18 12.62
N VAL A 60 4.11 -11.89 11.54
CA VAL A 60 4.71 -13.25 11.61
C VAL A 60 6.23 -13.20 11.45
N ASN A 61 6.78 -12.04 11.08
CA ASN A 61 8.20 -11.80 10.96
C ASN A 61 8.67 -10.86 12.09
N ARG A 62 9.60 -11.32 12.92
CA ARG A 62 10.17 -10.50 14.01
C ARG A 62 11.29 -9.58 13.55
N ASN A 63 11.82 -9.80 12.36
CA ASN A 63 12.97 -9.10 11.80
C ASN A 63 12.58 -8.04 10.76
N LEU A 64 11.33 -8.03 10.30
CA LEU A 64 10.80 -6.99 9.41
C LEU A 64 9.50 -6.43 9.99
N PRO A 65 9.23 -5.12 9.81
CA PRO A 65 7.96 -4.51 10.16
C PRO A 65 6.81 -5.18 9.40
N SER A 66 5.62 -5.26 10.01
CA SER A 66 4.42 -5.75 9.33
C SER A 66 3.93 -4.80 8.23
N PHE A 67 4.28 -3.52 8.31
CA PHE A 67 3.87 -2.49 7.37
C PHE A 67 5.10 -1.78 6.79
N MET A 68 5.34 -1.99 5.49
CA MET A 68 6.42 -1.35 4.74
C MET A 68 5.86 -0.56 3.56
N VAL A 69 6.44 0.59 3.29
CA VAL A 69 6.02 1.49 2.21
C VAL A 69 7.21 1.72 1.29
N ILE A 70 7.07 1.48 -0.01
CA ILE A 70 8.09 1.79 -1.00
C ILE A 70 7.60 3.00 -1.79
N ALA A 71 8.27 4.14 -1.60
CA ALA A 71 7.89 5.39 -2.25
C ALA A 71 9.14 6.19 -2.64
N PRO A 72 9.31 6.57 -3.92
CA PRO A 72 10.44 7.39 -4.37
C PRO A 72 10.33 8.82 -3.87
N HIS A 73 9.10 9.31 -3.72
CA HIS A 73 8.76 10.65 -3.28
C HIS A 73 7.54 10.61 -2.37
N ALA A 74 7.36 11.66 -1.57
CA ALA A 74 6.18 11.81 -0.74
C ALA A 74 4.91 11.99 -1.61
N PRO A 75 3.79 11.32 -1.27
CA PRO A 75 2.48 11.63 -1.85
C PRO A 75 1.96 12.97 -1.33
N TYR A 76 0.80 13.43 -1.80
CA TYR A 76 0.24 14.75 -1.43
C TYR A 76 0.06 14.97 0.08
N ALA A 77 -0.23 13.91 0.85
CA ALA A 77 -0.34 13.98 2.32
C ALA A 77 0.94 13.53 3.06
N GLY A 78 2.04 13.30 2.33
CA GLY A 78 3.32 12.90 2.90
C GLY A 78 3.23 11.66 3.79
N ALA A 79 3.99 11.67 4.90
CA ALA A 79 4.07 10.52 5.78
C ALA A 79 2.76 10.19 6.55
N GLN A 80 1.73 11.05 6.46
CA GLN A 80 0.43 10.75 7.05
C GLN A 80 -0.24 9.54 6.39
N THR A 81 0.03 9.28 5.11
CA THR A 81 -0.57 8.16 4.37
C THR A 81 -0.15 6.79 4.88
N TRP A 82 0.94 6.73 5.65
CA TRP A 82 1.40 5.52 6.33
C TRP A 82 1.57 5.74 7.84
N GLY A 83 0.83 6.71 8.38
CA GLY A 83 0.79 7.04 9.80
C GLY A 83 0.13 5.95 10.63
N SER A 84 0.66 5.74 11.85
CA SER A 84 -0.01 5.01 12.93
C SER A 84 -0.95 5.90 13.74
N ASP A 85 -0.69 7.21 13.77
CA ASP A 85 -1.47 8.22 14.48
C ASP A 85 -1.74 7.82 15.94
N PHE A 86 -2.98 7.57 16.34
CA PHE A 86 -3.30 7.14 17.70
C PHE A 86 -3.04 5.66 18.00
N LEU A 87 -2.71 4.83 17.00
CA LEU A 87 -2.25 3.46 17.24
C LEU A 87 -0.81 3.46 17.77
N PRO A 88 -0.38 2.41 18.49
CA PRO A 88 1.00 2.25 18.91
C PRO A 88 2.00 2.42 17.75
N GLY A 89 3.10 3.14 17.99
CA GLY A 89 4.07 3.50 16.94
C GLY A 89 4.77 2.32 16.24
N CYS A 90 4.67 1.10 16.77
CA CYS A 90 5.13 -0.11 16.08
C CYS A 90 4.28 -0.47 14.85
N HIS A 91 3.09 0.14 14.70
CA HIS A 91 2.23 0.00 13.52
C HIS A 91 2.47 1.09 12.46
N GLN A 92 3.45 1.98 12.68
CA GLN A 92 3.84 3.00 11.70
C GLN A 92 4.47 2.33 10.46
N GLY A 93 4.09 2.80 9.27
CA GLY A 93 4.72 2.32 8.04
C GLY A 93 6.19 2.67 7.99
N THR A 94 7.02 1.67 7.70
CA THR A 94 8.46 1.87 7.48
C THR A 94 8.70 2.23 6.01
N HIS A 95 9.07 3.49 5.78
CA HIS A 95 9.31 4.03 4.44
C HIS A 95 10.68 3.58 3.90
N ILE A 96 10.65 3.07 2.67
CA ILE A 96 11.77 2.68 1.84
C ILE A 96 11.82 3.66 0.66
N THR A 97 12.96 4.35 0.50
CA THR A 97 13.22 5.20 -0.66
C THR A 97 14.04 4.41 -1.68
N PRO A 98 13.51 4.05 -2.87
CA PRO A 98 14.28 3.38 -3.91
C PRO A 98 15.63 4.04 -4.18
N GLY A 99 16.69 3.23 -4.22
CA GLY A 99 18.07 3.67 -4.39
C GLY A 99 19.07 2.85 -3.56
N PRO A 100 20.36 3.22 -3.56
CA PRO A 100 21.43 2.45 -2.90
C PRO A 100 21.34 2.42 -1.38
N ASN A 101 20.71 3.43 -0.76
CA ASN A 101 20.54 3.55 0.69
C ASN A 101 19.05 3.59 1.03
N ALA A 102 18.35 2.50 0.70
CA ALA A 102 16.89 2.51 0.69
C ALA A 102 16.25 2.62 2.07
N ILE A 103 16.95 2.20 3.13
CA ILE A 103 16.59 2.45 4.53
C ILE A 103 17.72 3.21 5.21
N PRO A 104 17.47 4.44 5.71
CA PRO A 104 18.46 5.20 6.46
C PRO A 104 18.90 4.48 7.74
N ASN A 105 20.18 4.62 8.11
CA ASN A 105 20.74 4.10 9.37
C ASN A 105 20.57 2.59 9.60
N ILE A 106 20.39 1.81 8.52
CA ILE A 106 20.23 0.35 8.61
C ILE A 106 21.54 -0.38 8.89
N GLN A 107 22.68 0.27 8.64
CA GLN A 107 23.99 -0.31 8.88
C GLN A 107 24.35 -0.24 10.36
N ARG A 108 24.91 -1.35 10.85
CA ARG A 108 25.50 -1.46 12.18
C ARG A 108 26.59 -0.40 12.40
N ARG A 109 26.45 0.40 13.46
CA ARG A 109 27.43 1.41 13.86
C ARG A 109 28.57 0.87 14.72
N ALA A 110 28.32 -0.19 15.49
CA ALA A 110 29.35 -0.81 16.32
C ALA A 110 30.54 -1.31 15.45
N PRO A 111 31.72 -1.60 16.03
CA PRO A 111 32.84 -2.17 15.26
C PRO A 111 32.68 -3.65 14.92
N SER A 112 32.13 -4.47 15.83
CA SER A 112 31.80 -5.89 15.60
C SER A 112 30.33 -6.24 15.95
N SER A 113 29.82 -7.37 15.45
CA SER A 113 28.50 -7.90 15.83
C SER A 113 28.45 -8.22 17.33
N VAL A 114 29.53 -8.79 17.87
CA VAL A 114 29.66 -9.13 19.29
C VAL A 114 29.51 -7.89 20.17
N LEU A 115 30.13 -6.76 19.80
CA LEU A 115 29.99 -5.51 20.57
C LEU A 115 28.56 -4.97 20.50
N GLN A 116 27.92 -5.03 19.33
CA GLN A 116 26.52 -4.63 19.18
C GLN A 116 25.58 -5.48 20.04
N GLU A 117 25.77 -6.80 20.07
CA GLU A 117 24.97 -7.71 20.89
C GLU A 117 25.12 -7.40 22.38
N LEU A 118 26.32 -7.07 22.84
CA LEU A 118 26.57 -6.64 24.22
C LEU A 118 25.87 -5.31 24.55
N GLU A 119 25.98 -4.31 23.65
CA GLU A 119 25.31 -3.02 23.78
C GLU A 119 23.78 -3.17 23.84
N LEU A 120 23.20 -3.93 22.90
CA LEU A 120 21.77 -4.20 22.82
C LEU A 120 21.28 -5.01 24.04
N SER A 121 22.07 -5.96 24.53
CA SER A 121 21.72 -6.73 25.73
C SER A 121 21.67 -5.85 26.99
N LEU A 122 22.57 -4.86 27.10
CA LEU A 122 22.55 -3.89 28.20
C LEU A 122 21.34 -2.94 28.09
N LEU A 123 21.06 -2.46 26.88
CA LEU A 123 19.89 -1.62 26.59
C LEU A 123 18.58 -2.35 26.91
N SER A 124 18.46 -3.61 26.47
CA SER A 124 17.29 -4.47 26.74
C SER A 124 17.03 -4.59 28.26
N LYS A 125 18.06 -4.94 29.05
CA LYS A 125 17.93 -5.00 30.53
C LYS A 125 17.50 -3.67 31.16
N THR A 126 17.98 -2.55 30.61
CA THR A 126 17.63 -1.21 31.09
C THR A 126 16.18 -0.86 30.74
N ASN A 127 15.76 -1.17 29.51
CA ASN A 127 14.40 -0.99 29.03
C ASN A 127 13.40 -1.83 29.81
N GLU A 128 13.70 -3.11 30.07
CA GLU A 128 12.87 -4.01 30.89
C GLU A 128 12.65 -3.46 32.31
N ARG A 129 13.73 -3.00 32.97
CA ARG A 129 13.63 -2.38 34.29
C ARG A 129 12.80 -1.10 34.27
N HIS A 130 12.94 -0.29 33.21
CA HIS A 130 12.18 0.95 33.05
C HIS A 130 10.68 0.67 32.82
N LEU A 131 10.37 -0.37 32.03
CA LEU A 131 9.01 -0.82 31.73
C LEU A 131 8.31 -1.42 32.95
N GLN A 132 9.02 -2.19 33.78
CA GLN A 132 8.47 -2.74 35.03
C GLN A 132 7.95 -1.65 35.98
N GLN A 133 8.51 -0.45 35.93
CA GLN A 133 8.06 0.69 36.73
C GLN A 133 6.87 1.44 36.10
N ARG A 134 6.49 1.09 34.86
CA ARG A 134 5.50 1.78 34.02
C ARG A 134 4.67 0.79 33.20
N VAL A 135 4.12 -0.22 33.86
CA VAL A 135 3.43 -1.35 33.20
C VAL A 135 2.29 -0.91 32.26
N THR A 136 1.73 0.28 32.45
CA THR A 136 0.66 0.84 31.61
C THR A 136 1.15 1.72 30.45
N ASP A 137 2.46 1.94 30.31
CA ASP A 137 3.04 2.81 29.29
C ASP A 137 3.23 2.06 27.96
N ARG A 138 2.16 2.05 27.16
CA ARG A 138 2.14 1.44 25.83
C ARG A 138 3.08 2.12 24.83
N ALA A 139 3.42 3.39 25.05
CA ALA A 139 4.33 4.12 24.17
C ALA A 139 5.76 3.61 24.33
N LEU A 140 6.19 3.39 25.57
CA LEU A 140 7.48 2.78 25.88
C LEU A 140 7.59 1.37 25.30
N GLU A 141 6.57 0.52 25.47
CA GLU A 141 6.56 -0.83 24.92
C GLU A 141 6.66 -0.83 23.39
N ALA A 142 5.90 0.04 22.71
CA ALA A 142 5.97 0.19 21.27
C ALA A 142 7.36 0.64 20.81
N GLN A 143 7.98 1.57 21.52
CA GLN A 143 9.33 2.05 21.22
C GLN A 143 10.38 0.93 21.34
N ILE A 144 10.29 0.10 22.38
CA ILE A 144 11.19 -1.06 22.56
C ILE A 144 11.04 -2.02 21.37
N ARG A 145 9.80 -2.40 21.02
CA ARG A 145 9.53 -3.31 19.89
C ARG A 145 10.05 -2.75 18.55
N SER A 146 9.91 -1.45 18.32
CA SER A 146 10.43 -0.81 17.11
C SER A 146 11.95 -0.92 17.01
N PHE A 147 12.69 -0.75 18.11
CA PHE A 147 14.15 -0.90 18.10
C PHE A 147 14.62 -2.35 17.94
N GLU A 148 13.91 -3.32 18.53
CA GLU A 148 14.19 -4.74 18.31
C GLU A 148 13.98 -5.14 16.85
N THR A 149 12.88 -4.67 16.25
CA THR A 149 12.60 -4.87 14.82
C THR A 149 13.70 -4.24 13.97
N ALA A 150 14.12 -3.00 14.29
CA ALA A 150 15.19 -2.31 13.57
C ALA A 150 16.53 -3.06 13.61
N PHE A 151 16.84 -3.76 14.71
CA PHE A 151 18.01 -4.63 14.78
C PHE A 151 17.89 -5.82 13.80
N GLY A 152 16.74 -6.50 13.77
CA GLY A 152 16.50 -7.59 12.81
C GLY A 152 16.57 -7.13 11.35
N MET A 153 16.08 -5.92 11.07
CA MET A 153 16.11 -5.33 9.73
C MET A 153 17.53 -5.14 9.20
N GLN A 154 18.54 -4.97 10.06
CA GLN A 154 19.93 -4.79 9.62
C GLN A 154 20.45 -5.98 8.78
N ARG A 155 19.85 -7.15 8.97
CA ARG A 155 20.16 -8.35 8.19
C ARG A 155 19.16 -8.59 7.06
N GLU A 156 17.87 -8.61 7.37
CA GLU A 156 16.84 -9.08 6.43
C GLU A 156 16.52 -8.03 5.36
N ALA A 157 16.52 -6.74 5.70
CA ALA A 157 16.09 -5.69 4.78
C ALA A 157 17.07 -5.50 3.59
N PRO A 158 18.41 -5.47 3.79
CA PRO A 158 19.35 -5.43 2.67
C PRO A 158 19.19 -6.63 1.72
N GLU A 159 18.96 -7.82 2.25
CA GLU A 159 18.75 -9.02 1.44
C GLU A 159 17.45 -8.93 0.62
N ALA A 160 16.36 -8.42 1.21
CA ALA A 160 15.10 -8.23 0.50
C ALA A 160 15.22 -7.23 -0.67
N MET A 161 16.08 -6.22 -0.54
CA MET A 161 16.28 -5.14 -1.52
C MET A 161 17.35 -5.46 -2.58
N ASP A 162 18.25 -6.40 -2.30
CA ASP A 162 19.28 -6.83 -3.22
C ASP A 162 18.74 -7.80 -4.27
N LEU A 163 18.65 -7.31 -5.51
CA LEU A 163 18.20 -8.08 -6.67
C LEU A 163 19.35 -8.76 -7.42
N SER A 164 20.60 -8.66 -6.96
CA SER A 164 21.76 -9.23 -7.65
C SER A 164 21.70 -10.76 -7.79
N ARG A 165 20.91 -11.41 -6.93
CA ARG A 165 20.68 -12.86 -6.92
C ARG A 165 19.45 -13.30 -7.72
N GLU A 166 18.70 -12.36 -8.29
CA GLU A 166 17.52 -12.69 -9.10
C GLU A 166 17.92 -13.26 -10.45
N SER A 167 17.14 -14.24 -10.91
CA SER A 167 17.40 -14.87 -12.21
C SER A 167 17.20 -13.88 -13.37
N PRO A 168 17.94 -14.01 -14.49
CA PRO A 168 17.73 -13.17 -15.67
C PRO A 168 16.29 -13.21 -16.22
N SER A 169 15.60 -14.35 -16.08
CA SER A 169 14.20 -14.49 -16.50
C SER A 169 13.24 -13.66 -15.64
N VAL A 170 13.46 -13.61 -14.33
CA VAL A 170 12.65 -12.77 -13.41
C VAL A 170 12.92 -11.28 -13.67
N LEU A 171 14.19 -10.89 -13.81
CA LEU A 171 14.53 -9.49 -14.14
C LEU A 171 13.88 -9.07 -15.47
N LYS A 172 13.93 -9.94 -16.49
CA LYS A 172 13.27 -9.69 -17.78
C LYS A 172 11.75 -9.60 -17.66
N LEU A 173 11.12 -10.45 -16.85
CA LEU A 173 9.67 -10.45 -16.62
C LEU A 173 9.22 -9.07 -16.12
N TYR A 174 9.89 -8.53 -15.10
CA TYR A 174 9.59 -7.21 -14.53
C TYR A 174 10.09 -6.02 -15.37
N GLY A 175 10.98 -6.24 -16.34
CA GLY A 175 11.60 -5.16 -17.12
C GLY A 175 12.75 -4.44 -16.38
N ILE A 176 13.42 -5.13 -15.45
CA ILE A 176 14.50 -4.59 -14.62
C ILE A 176 15.85 -4.87 -15.27
N GLN A 177 16.72 -3.87 -15.32
CA GLN A 177 18.12 -4.05 -15.72
C GLN A 177 18.97 -4.57 -14.54
N PRO A 178 19.96 -5.45 -14.77
CA PRO A 178 20.87 -5.89 -13.71
C PRO A 178 21.52 -4.68 -12.99
N GLY A 179 21.45 -4.68 -11.65
CA GLY A 179 21.97 -3.58 -10.82
C GLY A 179 21.05 -2.36 -10.67
N GLN A 180 19.88 -2.35 -11.32
CA GLN A 180 18.87 -1.31 -11.11
C GLN A 180 18.31 -1.39 -9.68
N THR A 181 18.27 -0.25 -9.00
CA THR A 181 17.85 -0.12 -7.59
C THR A 181 16.66 0.84 -7.41
N SER A 182 16.03 1.25 -8.52
CA SER A 182 14.95 2.25 -8.54
C SER A 182 13.93 1.97 -9.64
N GLY A 183 12.83 2.76 -9.65
CA GLY A 183 11.72 2.61 -10.58
C GLY A 183 10.66 1.61 -10.11
N PHE A 184 9.46 1.68 -10.69
CA PHE A 184 8.31 0.93 -10.19
C PHE A 184 8.48 -0.59 -10.31
N ALA A 185 9.13 -1.06 -11.38
CA ALA A 185 9.52 -2.46 -11.53
C ALA A 185 10.35 -2.99 -10.36
N TRP A 186 11.34 -2.21 -9.90
CA TRP A 186 12.13 -2.55 -8.72
C TRP A 186 11.24 -2.63 -7.47
N GLN A 187 10.33 -1.67 -7.29
CA GLN A 187 9.40 -1.67 -6.15
C GLN A 187 8.56 -2.95 -6.12
N CYS A 188 7.97 -3.35 -7.25
CA CYS A 188 7.16 -4.56 -7.35
C CYS A 188 7.97 -5.83 -7.04
N LEU A 189 9.21 -5.93 -7.52
CA LEU A 189 10.04 -7.10 -7.26
C LEU A 189 10.49 -7.18 -5.79
N VAL A 190 10.83 -6.04 -5.19
CA VAL A 190 11.10 -5.97 -3.74
C VAL A 190 9.84 -6.29 -2.94
N ALA A 191 8.66 -5.83 -3.36
CA ALA A 191 7.40 -6.17 -2.71
C ALA A 191 7.17 -7.69 -2.69
N ARG A 192 7.38 -8.38 -3.81
CA ARG A 192 7.31 -9.85 -3.85
C ARG A 192 8.28 -10.49 -2.85
N ARG A 193 9.53 -10.01 -2.78
CA ARG A 193 10.55 -10.49 -1.82
C ARG A 193 10.16 -10.21 -0.36
N LEU A 194 9.49 -9.10 -0.07
CA LEU A 194 8.98 -8.77 1.26
C LEU A 194 7.78 -9.66 1.63
N ALA A 195 6.89 -9.95 0.67
CA ALA A 195 5.76 -10.86 0.85
C ALA A 195 6.24 -12.29 1.18
N GLU A 196 7.27 -12.80 0.49
CA GLU A 196 7.92 -14.09 0.81
C GLU A 196 8.48 -14.13 2.24
N ARG A 197 8.87 -12.96 2.77
CA ARG A 197 9.40 -12.81 4.13
C ARG A 197 8.29 -12.50 5.14
N GLY A 198 7.02 -12.61 4.78
CA GLY A 198 5.90 -12.48 5.70
C GLY A 198 5.60 -11.06 6.17
N VAL A 199 5.99 -10.03 5.40
CA VAL A 199 5.49 -8.66 5.60
C VAL A 199 4.00 -8.64 5.27
N ARG A 200 3.17 -8.14 6.19
CA ARG A 200 1.69 -8.24 6.11
C ARG A 200 1.06 -7.23 5.16
N PHE A 201 1.60 -6.02 5.10
CA PHE A 201 1.12 -4.96 4.23
C PHE A 201 2.31 -4.24 3.59
N ILE A 202 2.30 -4.22 2.26
CA ILE A 202 3.35 -3.59 1.46
C ILE A 202 2.65 -2.60 0.54
N GLU A 203 2.95 -1.32 0.75
CA GLU A 203 2.37 -0.24 -0.03
C GLU A 203 3.39 0.28 -1.03
N LEU A 204 3.00 0.34 -2.30
CA LEU A 204 3.85 0.85 -3.38
C LEU A 204 3.28 2.16 -3.90
N ILE A 205 4.13 3.17 -3.96
CA ILE A 205 3.79 4.48 -4.52
C ILE A 205 4.65 4.69 -5.76
N ASP A 206 4.02 4.71 -6.93
CA ASP A 206 4.69 4.90 -8.22
C ASP A 206 5.41 6.25 -8.29
N VAL A 207 4.68 7.32 -7.97
CA VAL A 207 5.10 8.72 -8.10
C VAL A 207 4.67 9.55 -6.88
N GLY A 208 5.32 10.69 -6.66
CA GLY A 208 4.97 11.59 -5.56
C GLY A 208 3.86 12.58 -5.88
N SER A 209 3.81 13.68 -5.12
CA SER A 209 2.89 14.81 -5.33
C SER A 209 3.24 15.72 -6.52
N SER A 210 4.14 15.28 -7.41
CA SER A 210 4.61 16.05 -8.56
C SER A 210 4.98 15.12 -9.70
N SER A 211 4.80 15.58 -10.95
CA SER A 211 5.06 14.78 -12.16
C SER A 211 4.36 13.42 -12.13
N ASN A 212 3.07 13.45 -11.79
CA ASN A 212 2.25 12.28 -11.48
C ASN A 212 1.03 12.20 -12.42
N TRP A 213 0.03 11.42 -12.01
CA TRP A 213 -1.19 11.16 -12.78
C TRP A 213 -2.18 12.36 -12.83
N ASP A 214 -1.84 13.51 -12.22
CA ASP A 214 -2.61 14.75 -12.22
C ASP A 214 -2.54 15.51 -13.57
N ALA A 215 -3.27 14.99 -14.55
CA ALA A 215 -3.22 15.42 -15.95
C ALA A 215 -4.14 16.62 -16.28
N HIS A 216 -4.08 17.69 -15.47
CA HIS A 216 -4.81 18.95 -15.75
C HIS A 216 -4.41 19.58 -17.08
N GLY A 217 -3.12 19.52 -17.42
CA GLY A 217 -2.60 20.16 -18.62
C GLY A 217 -2.78 19.34 -19.90
N ASN A 218 -2.62 18.01 -19.84
CA ASN A 218 -2.68 17.13 -21.01
C ASN A 218 -2.78 15.65 -20.60
N MET A 219 -3.83 14.94 -21.05
CA MET A 219 -4.03 13.52 -20.79
C MET A 219 -2.98 12.61 -21.42
N ALA A 220 -2.29 13.04 -22.48
CA ALA A 220 -1.22 12.26 -23.11
C ALA A 220 -0.04 11.98 -22.16
N THR A 221 0.08 12.74 -21.07
CA THR A 221 1.08 12.51 -20.01
C THR A 221 0.91 11.16 -19.30
N HIS A 222 -0.28 10.55 -19.38
CA HIS A 222 -0.52 9.19 -18.86
C HIS A 222 0.21 8.10 -19.65
N GLY A 223 0.58 8.34 -20.92
CA GLY A 223 1.25 7.33 -21.74
C GLY A 223 2.58 6.84 -21.15
N PRO A 224 3.54 7.74 -20.86
CA PRO A 224 4.78 7.38 -20.18
C PRO A 224 4.57 6.76 -18.79
N LEU A 225 3.59 7.25 -18.01
CA LEU A 225 3.29 6.73 -16.67
C LEU A 225 2.73 5.32 -16.73
N ALA A 226 1.77 5.05 -17.62
CA ALA A 226 1.23 3.71 -17.83
C ALA A 226 2.32 2.73 -18.29
N LYS A 227 3.18 3.15 -19.22
CA LYS A 227 4.33 2.34 -19.66
C LYS A 227 5.28 1.99 -18.51
N ASN A 228 5.45 2.89 -17.53
CA ASN A 228 6.31 2.66 -16.36
C ASN A 228 5.77 1.55 -15.44
N VAL A 229 4.45 1.43 -15.31
CA VAL A 229 3.83 0.52 -14.33
C VAL A 229 3.27 -0.77 -14.93
N ASP A 230 2.82 -0.75 -16.20
CA ASP A 230 2.06 -1.84 -16.82
C ASP A 230 2.78 -3.20 -16.79
N GLN A 231 4.03 -3.24 -17.25
CA GLN A 231 4.83 -4.47 -17.23
C GLN A 231 5.10 -4.95 -15.79
N ALA A 232 5.42 -4.03 -14.88
CA ALA A 232 5.81 -4.34 -13.51
C ALA A 232 4.67 -4.94 -12.67
N ILE A 233 3.48 -4.35 -12.76
CA ILE A 233 2.27 -4.86 -12.10
C ILE A 233 1.92 -6.24 -12.66
N THR A 234 1.92 -6.37 -14.00
CA THR A 234 1.61 -7.64 -14.66
C THR A 234 2.58 -8.74 -14.20
N ALA A 235 3.86 -8.42 -14.14
CA ALA A 235 4.91 -9.31 -13.64
C ALA A 235 4.68 -9.72 -12.19
N LEU A 236 4.25 -8.80 -11.32
CA LEU A 236 3.96 -9.10 -9.91
C LEU A 236 2.86 -10.14 -9.76
N ILE A 237 1.74 -9.97 -10.47
CA ILE A 237 0.63 -10.94 -10.45
C ILE A 237 1.08 -12.31 -10.95
N LEU A 238 1.80 -12.35 -12.08
CA LEU A 238 2.30 -13.58 -12.67
C LEU A 238 3.32 -14.29 -11.77
N ASP A 239 4.25 -13.55 -11.15
CA ASP A 239 5.27 -14.10 -10.26
C ASP A 239 4.64 -14.65 -8.97
N LEU A 240 3.69 -13.92 -8.37
CA LEU A 240 2.92 -14.41 -7.21
C LEU A 240 2.15 -15.69 -7.57
N LYS A 241 1.49 -15.74 -8.74
CA LYS A 241 0.76 -16.92 -9.21
C LYS A 241 1.68 -18.11 -9.46
N GLN A 242 2.82 -17.90 -10.12
CA GLN A 242 3.82 -18.94 -10.38
C GLN A 242 4.37 -19.54 -9.08
N ARG A 243 4.42 -18.75 -8.00
CA ARG A 243 4.89 -19.17 -6.67
C ARG A 243 3.79 -19.77 -5.80
N GLY A 244 2.55 -19.80 -6.27
CA GLY A 244 1.39 -20.24 -5.48
C GLY A 244 1.04 -19.28 -4.33
N MET A 245 1.47 -18.01 -4.42
CA MET A 245 1.24 -16.99 -3.37
C MET A 245 0.04 -16.09 -3.67
N LEU A 246 -0.45 -16.05 -4.91
CA LEU A 246 -1.56 -15.16 -5.30
C LEU A 246 -2.85 -15.50 -4.55
N ASP A 247 -3.11 -16.78 -4.28
CA ASP A 247 -4.32 -17.21 -3.57
C ASP A 247 -4.34 -16.69 -2.12
N ASP A 248 -3.16 -16.54 -1.50
CA ASP A 248 -2.99 -16.06 -0.12
C ASP A 248 -2.57 -14.58 -0.03
N THR A 249 -2.51 -13.88 -1.16
CA THR A 249 -2.07 -12.47 -1.22
C THR A 249 -3.09 -11.64 -2.00
N LEU A 250 -3.74 -10.71 -1.32
CA LEU A 250 -4.58 -9.71 -1.98
C LEU A 250 -3.70 -8.60 -2.56
N VAL A 251 -3.71 -8.46 -3.88
CA VAL A 251 -3.10 -7.33 -4.58
C VAL A 251 -4.17 -6.30 -4.87
N VAL A 252 -3.93 -5.06 -4.44
CA VAL A 252 -4.85 -3.94 -4.57
C VAL A 252 -4.20 -2.87 -5.44
N TRP A 253 -4.90 -2.42 -6.48
CA TRP A 253 -4.50 -1.28 -7.29
C TRP A 253 -5.61 -0.24 -7.29
N THR A 254 -5.27 0.96 -6.84
CA THR A 254 -6.24 2.02 -6.62
C THR A 254 -5.58 3.39 -6.73
N THR A 255 -6.41 4.42 -6.74
CA THR A 255 -6.05 5.84 -6.74
C THR A 255 -7.09 6.60 -5.92
N GLU A 256 -6.80 7.83 -5.55
CA GLU A 256 -7.68 8.70 -4.80
C GLU A 256 -8.95 9.13 -5.57
N PHE A 257 -8.86 9.22 -6.91
CA PHE A 257 -9.98 9.50 -7.84
C PHE A 257 -9.55 9.35 -9.31
N GLY A 258 -10.50 9.48 -10.24
CA GLY A 258 -10.24 9.49 -11.68
C GLY A 258 -10.06 10.89 -12.29
N ARG A 259 -10.13 10.97 -13.62
CA ARG A 259 -10.20 12.24 -14.38
C ARG A 259 -11.55 12.37 -15.11
N THR A 260 -12.09 13.58 -15.15
CA THR A 260 -13.43 13.85 -15.71
C THR A 260 -13.49 13.41 -17.17
N PRO A 261 -14.63 12.90 -17.67
CA PRO A 261 -14.76 12.54 -19.08
C PRO A 261 -14.83 13.77 -20.00
N TYR A 262 -14.92 14.97 -19.42
CA TYR A 262 -15.03 16.27 -20.10
C TYR A 262 -14.02 17.28 -19.57
N HIS A 263 -13.96 18.43 -20.23
CA HIS A 263 -13.32 19.65 -19.73
C HIS A 263 -14.21 20.85 -20.11
N GLU A 264 -14.19 21.95 -19.33
CA GLU A 264 -15.03 23.14 -19.58
C GLU A 264 -14.81 23.71 -20.99
N LYS A 265 -13.55 23.73 -21.43
CA LYS A 265 -13.15 24.07 -22.80
C LYS A 265 -13.01 22.80 -23.64
N ALA A 266 -13.80 22.68 -24.71
CA ALA A 266 -13.88 21.50 -25.57
C ALA A 266 -12.52 21.06 -26.16
N ASP A 267 -11.66 22.00 -26.55
CA ASP A 267 -10.35 21.72 -27.17
C ASP A 267 -9.20 21.59 -26.17
N HIS A 268 -9.49 21.59 -24.87
CA HIS A 268 -8.43 21.47 -23.86
C HIS A 268 -7.97 20.01 -23.76
N PRO A 269 -6.66 19.73 -23.84
CA PRO A 269 -6.15 18.35 -23.86
C PRO A 269 -6.11 17.67 -22.49
N GLY A 270 -6.30 18.42 -21.40
CA GLY A 270 -6.37 17.90 -20.04
C GLY A 270 -7.79 17.71 -19.52
N ARG A 271 -7.91 17.23 -18.29
CA ARG A 271 -9.19 16.92 -17.61
C ARG A 271 -9.13 17.37 -16.14
N GLU A 272 -10.27 17.43 -15.46
CA GLU A 272 -10.42 17.83 -14.04
C GLU A 272 -10.57 16.61 -13.11
N HIS A 273 -10.55 16.83 -11.79
CA HIS A 273 -10.60 15.77 -10.76
C HIS A 273 -11.96 15.06 -10.76
N HIS A 274 -11.98 13.72 -10.69
CA HIS A 274 -13.22 12.93 -10.84
C HIS A 274 -13.42 11.88 -9.74
N HIS A 275 -13.93 12.36 -8.61
CA HIS A 275 -14.26 11.56 -7.42
C HIS A 275 -15.58 10.79 -7.55
N GLN A 276 -16.46 11.22 -8.47
CA GLN A 276 -17.83 10.73 -8.57
C GLN A 276 -17.94 9.33 -9.17
N VAL A 277 -17.01 8.94 -10.04
CA VAL A 277 -16.90 7.57 -10.55
C VAL A 277 -15.48 7.32 -11.09
N PHE A 278 -14.82 6.29 -10.56
CA PHE A 278 -13.51 5.86 -11.05
C PHE A 278 -13.35 4.34 -10.94
N SER A 279 -12.18 3.84 -11.33
CA SER A 279 -11.91 2.41 -11.35
C SER A 279 -10.73 2.03 -10.47
N SER A 280 -10.88 0.90 -9.77
CA SER A 280 -9.84 0.21 -9.03
C SER A 280 -9.93 -1.28 -9.35
N TRP A 281 -8.88 -2.05 -9.08
CA TRP A 281 -8.94 -3.50 -9.24
C TRP A 281 -8.23 -4.24 -8.11
N LEU A 282 -8.67 -5.48 -7.92
CA LEU A 282 -8.18 -6.42 -6.93
C LEU A 282 -7.76 -7.71 -7.66
N ALA A 283 -6.79 -8.44 -7.12
CA ALA A 283 -6.41 -9.76 -7.62
C ALA A 283 -5.94 -10.64 -6.46
N GLY A 284 -6.24 -11.94 -6.54
CA GLY A 284 -5.87 -12.90 -5.49
C GLY A 284 -6.64 -12.71 -4.18
N GLY A 285 -6.19 -13.42 -3.13
CA GLY A 285 -6.69 -13.23 -1.76
C GLY A 285 -8.20 -13.42 -1.57
N GLY A 286 -8.85 -14.26 -2.39
CA GLY A 286 -10.29 -14.59 -2.28
C GLY A 286 -11.25 -13.66 -3.04
N VAL A 287 -10.76 -12.80 -3.93
CA VAL A 287 -11.61 -12.02 -4.84
C VAL A 287 -11.99 -12.83 -6.10
N LYS A 288 -13.16 -12.57 -6.69
CA LYS A 288 -13.61 -13.22 -7.94
C LYS A 288 -12.70 -12.85 -9.13
N PRO A 289 -11.97 -13.81 -9.73
CA PRO A 289 -11.16 -13.53 -10.90
C PRO A 289 -12.02 -13.32 -12.15
N GLY A 290 -11.58 -12.46 -13.07
CA GLY A 290 -12.27 -12.19 -14.33
C GLY A 290 -13.60 -11.45 -14.18
N PHE A 291 -13.83 -10.79 -13.04
CA PHE A 291 -15.11 -10.17 -12.70
C PHE A 291 -15.08 -8.64 -12.83
N VAL A 292 -16.19 -8.05 -13.23
CA VAL A 292 -16.38 -6.59 -13.26
C VAL A 292 -17.57 -6.25 -12.37
N HIS A 293 -17.37 -5.33 -11.44
CA HIS A 293 -18.39 -4.86 -10.51
C HIS A 293 -18.76 -3.39 -10.79
N GLY A 294 -20.06 -3.16 -10.89
CA GLY A 294 -20.66 -1.85 -11.14
C GLY A 294 -20.29 -1.21 -12.48
N SER A 295 -20.91 -0.07 -12.73
CA SER A 295 -20.76 0.68 -13.98
C SER A 295 -20.92 2.19 -13.75
N SER A 296 -20.30 2.98 -14.62
CA SER A 296 -20.64 4.40 -14.76
C SER A 296 -21.86 4.56 -15.67
N ASP A 297 -22.46 5.74 -15.67
CA ASP A 297 -23.39 6.13 -16.74
C ASP A 297 -22.71 6.18 -18.11
N GLU A 298 -23.52 6.37 -19.15
CA GLU A 298 -23.09 6.36 -20.56
C GLU A 298 -22.05 7.45 -20.90
N TYR A 299 -21.95 8.49 -20.07
CA TYR A 299 -21.02 9.60 -20.24
C TYR A 299 -19.80 9.51 -19.31
N GLY A 300 -19.79 8.57 -18.36
CA GLY A 300 -18.76 8.45 -17.33
C GLY A 300 -18.84 9.52 -16.24
N ILE A 301 -20.01 10.16 -16.04
CA ILE A 301 -20.17 11.29 -15.11
C ILE A 301 -20.41 10.80 -13.69
N SER A 302 -21.25 9.79 -13.52
CA SER A 302 -21.67 9.26 -12.23
C SER A 302 -21.76 7.74 -12.24
N VAL A 303 -21.86 7.13 -11.06
CA VAL A 303 -22.13 5.70 -10.94
C VAL A 303 -23.56 5.40 -11.39
N ALA A 304 -23.71 4.46 -12.32
CA ALA A 304 -25.02 3.95 -12.75
C ALA A 304 -25.47 2.75 -11.91
N GLU A 305 -24.56 1.80 -11.64
CA GLU A 305 -24.88 0.55 -10.97
C GLU A 305 -23.83 0.19 -9.92
N ASP A 306 -24.30 -0.43 -8.83
CA ASP A 306 -23.50 -1.04 -7.76
C ASP A 306 -22.36 -0.16 -7.23
N ARG A 307 -22.71 1.02 -6.70
CA ARG A 307 -21.75 1.95 -6.10
C ARG A 307 -20.90 1.28 -5.01
N VAL A 308 -19.59 1.52 -5.09
CA VAL A 308 -18.62 1.20 -4.04
C VAL A 308 -18.00 2.49 -3.53
N HIS A 309 -18.34 2.89 -2.31
CA HIS A 309 -17.66 4.01 -1.67
C HIS A 309 -16.27 3.57 -1.18
N VAL A 310 -15.31 4.49 -1.03
CA VAL A 310 -13.97 4.19 -0.48
C VAL A 310 -14.04 3.43 0.86
N HIS A 311 -15.02 3.74 1.71
CA HIS A 311 -15.22 2.99 2.96
C HIS A 311 -15.67 1.54 2.75
N ASP A 312 -16.48 1.28 1.72
CA ASP A 312 -16.91 -0.08 1.36
C ASP A 312 -15.71 -0.88 0.83
N PHE A 313 -14.83 -0.21 0.08
CA PHE A 313 -13.58 -0.78 -0.39
C PHE A 313 -12.65 -1.16 0.78
N HIS A 314 -12.48 -0.28 1.77
CA HIS A 314 -11.73 -0.59 2.99
C HIS A 314 -12.33 -1.76 3.78
N ALA A 315 -13.64 -1.74 4.02
CA ALA A 315 -14.33 -2.82 4.72
C ALA A 315 -14.15 -4.16 4.00
N THR A 316 -14.18 -4.16 2.68
CA THR A 316 -14.01 -5.36 1.86
C THR A 316 -12.57 -5.87 1.87
N ILE A 317 -11.57 -4.99 1.79
CA ILE A 317 -10.15 -5.36 1.95
C ILE A 317 -9.92 -6.01 3.31
N LEU A 318 -10.40 -5.39 4.40
CA LEU A 318 -10.25 -5.94 5.74
C LEU A 318 -10.94 -7.31 5.86
N HIS A 319 -12.13 -7.47 5.27
CA HIS A 319 -12.84 -8.75 5.25
C HIS A 319 -12.06 -9.85 4.53
N LEU A 320 -11.50 -9.56 3.34
CA LEU A 320 -10.67 -10.50 2.58
C LEU A 320 -9.40 -10.91 3.36
N LEU A 321 -8.91 -10.04 4.23
CA LEU A 321 -7.79 -10.33 5.14
C LEU A 321 -8.22 -11.05 6.44
N GLY A 322 -9.49 -11.44 6.56
CA GLY A 322 -10.03 -12.15 7.72
C GLY A 322 -10.31 -11.26 8.93
N LEU A 323 -10.36 -9.94 8.76
CA LEU A 323 -10.69 -8.99 9.82
C LEU A 323 -12.15 -8.56 9.74
N ASP A 324 -12.83 -8.58 10.88
CA ASP A 324 -14.10 -7.88 11.04
C ASP A 324 -13.81 -6.40 11.30
N HIS A 325 -14.07 -5.56 10.28
CA HIS A 325 -13.81 -4.12 10.37
C HIS A 325 -14.66 -3.44 11.45
N GLU A 326 -15.80 -4.02 11.85
CA GLU A 326 -16.67 -3.49 12.90
C GLU A 326 -16.10 -3.69 14.29
N GLN A 327 -15.31 -4.74 14.47
CA GLN A 327 -14.65 -5.09 15.74
C GLN A 327 -13.23 -4.53 15.84
N LEU A 328 -12.66 -4.06 14.72
CA LEU A 328 -11.34 -3.46 14.69
C LEU A 328 -11.38 -2.04 15.31
N THR A 329 -11.32 -2.02 16.64
CA THR A 329 -11.48 -0.82 17.46
C THR A 329 -10.27 -0.54 18.34
N PHE A 330 -10.04 0.74 18.68
CA PHE A 330 -8.98 1.15 19.60
C PHE A 330 -9.45 2.26 20.55
N ARG A 331 -9.19 2.11 21.85
CA ARG A 331 -9.52 3.12 22.87
C ARG A 331 -8.56 4.30 22.78
N HIS A 332 -9.05 5.45 22.35
CA HIS A 332 -8.30 6.70 22.25
C HIS A 332 -9.15 7.88 22.74
N ALA A 333 -8.54 8.87 23.39
CA ALA A 333 -9.21 10.09 23.85
C ALA A 333 -10.56 9.86 24.59
N GLY A 334 -10.68 8.77 25.35
CA GLY A 334 -11.89 8.45 26.11
C GLY A 334 -13.00 7.71 25.35
N ARG A 335 -12.86 7.39 24.06
CA ARG A 335 -13.84 6.59 23.29
C ARG A 335 -13.18 5.43 22.53
N ASP A 336 -13.97 4.41 22.20
CA ASP A 336 -13.53 3.35 21.30
C ASP A 336 -13.72 3.82 19.85
N TYR A 337 -12.63 3.90 19.10
CA TYR A 337 -12.62 4.27 17.70
C TYR A 337 -12.64 3.01 16.84
N ARG A 338 -13.70 2.81 16.06
CA ARG A 338 -13.65 1.88 14.92
C ARG A 338 -12.74 2.47 13.85
N LEU A 339 -11.75 1.71 13.37
CA LEU A 339 -10.74 2.25 12.46
C LEU A 339 -11.34 2.68 11.11
N THR A 340 -12.41 2.04 10.66
CA THR A 340 -13.23 2.39 9.48
C THR A 340 -14.37 3.39 9.78
N ASP A 341 -14.37 4.04 10.95
CA ASP A 341 -15.39 4.99 11.41
C ASP A 341 -16.79 4.41 11.59
N VAL A 342 -17.87 5.06 11.15
CA VAL A 342 -19.26 4.55 11.19
C VAL A 342 -19.74 4.08 9.80
N HIS A 343 -18.80 3.87 8.88
CA HIS A 343 -19.08 3.56 7.48
C HIS A 343 -18.58 2.18 7.07
N GLY A 344 -18.83 1.85 5.79
CA GLY A 344 -18.36 0.66 5.12
C GLY A 344 -19.37 -0.48 5.19
N ARG A 345 -19.79 -0.97 4.03
CA ARG A 345 -20.36 -2.31 3.85
C ARG A 345 -19.36 -3.20 3.13
N ILE A 346 -19.41 -4.50 3.40
CA ILE A 346 -18.67 -5.48 2.62
C ILE A 346 -19.34 -5.61 1.24
N VAL A 347 -18.59 -5.44 0.17
CA VAL A 347 -19.03 -5.68 -1.22
C VAL A 347 -18.97 -7.17 -1.48
N ARG A 348 -20.05 -7.88 -1.11
CA ARG A 348 -20.10 -9.35 -1.15
C ARG A 348 -20.07 -9.89 -2.58
N GLU A 349 -20.49 -9.07 -3.53
CA GLU A 349 -20.61 -9.42 -4.94
C GLU A 349 -19.26 -9.77 -5.56
N ILE A 350 -18.15 -9.27 -5.01
CA ILE A 350 -16.79 -9.49 -5.52
C ILE A 350 -16.03 -10.62 -4.80
N LEU A 351 -16.62 -11.28 -3.80
CA LEU A 351 -15.98 -12.36 -3.03
C LEU A 351 -16.15 -13.72 -3.72
N ALA A 352 -15.08 -14.53 -3.80
CA ALA A 352 -15.07 -15.82 -4.52
C ALA A 352 -15.95 -16.92 -3.91
#